data_AF-A0A815MBX7-F1
#
_entry.id   AF-A0A815MBX7-F1
#
_cell.length_a   1.000
_cell.length_b   1.000
_cell.length_c   1.000
_cell.angle_alpha   90.00
_cell.angle_beta   90.00
_cell.angle_gamma   90.00
#
_symmetry.space_group_name_H-M   'P 1'
#
loop_
_entity.id
_entity.type
_entity.pdbx_description
1 polymer ?
#
loop_
_entity_poly.entity_id
_entity_poly.type
_entity_poly.pdbx_seq_one_letter_code
_entity_poly.pdbx_strand_id
1 'polypeptide(L)'
;VFGDPQTAVVGDFNNDGKSDIAFARSWMYNIGMLIGTGSGSFLEPIVFPADYKGNPVLIASQDFNNDGKLDIIVIDDDLNSIGIIMNTCDCCISD
;
A
#
# COMPACT_ATOMS: atom_id res chain seq x y z
N VAL A 1 -12.45 -6.78 -11.09
CA VAL A 1 -11.35 -7.67 -10.65
C VAL A 1 -10.06 -6.93 -10.92
N PHE A 2 -9.35 -6.51 -9.89
CA PHE A 2 -8.03 -5.91 -10.01
C PHE A 2 -7.07 -7.04 -10.39
N GLY A 3 -6.49 -6.98 -11.59
CA GLY A 3 -5.62 -8.03 -12.12
C GLY A 3 -4.32 -8.14 -11.31
N ASP A 4 -3.93 -9.38 -11.05
CA ASP A 4 -2.61 -9.84 -10.60
C ASP A 4 -2.01 -9.23 -9.31
N PRO A 5 -2.73 -9.24 -8.18
CA PRO A 5 -2.10 -8.99 -6.88
C PRO A 5 -1.13 -10.13 -6.53
N GLN A 6 0.15 -9.82 -6.33
CA GLN A 6 1.16 -10.83 -5.92
C GLN A 6 1.22 -11.01 -4.41
N THR A 7 1.05 -9.90 -3.68
CA THR A 7 1.15 -9.87 -2.22
C THR A 7 0.28 -8.76 -1.65
N ALA A 8 -0.09 -8.90 -0.39
CA ALA A 8 -0.83 -7.91 0.36
C ALA A 8 -0.35 -7.84 1.81
N VAL A 9 -0.52 -6.67 2.43
CA VAL A 9 -0.27 -6.44 3.85
C VAL A 9 -1.47 -5.74 4.46
N VAL A 10 -1.75 -6.07 5.73
CA VAL A 10 -2.83 -5.49 6.52
C VAL A 10 -2.24 -4.49 7.50
N GLY A 11 -2.87 -3.34 7.65
CA GLY A 11 -2.45 -2.28 8.56
C GLY A 11 -3.52 -1.19 8.66
N ASP A 12 -3.40 -0.31 9.64
CA ASP A 12 -4.19 0.92 9.71
C ASP A 12 -3.39 2.01 8.97
N PHE A 13 -3.64 2.16 7.66
CA PHE A 13 -2.84 3.03 6.79
C PHE A 13 -3.37 4.46 6.77
N ASN A 14 -4.64 4.67 7.13
CA ASN A 14 -5.24 6.00 7.27
C ASN A 14 -5.38 6.48 8.74
N ASN A 15 -4.95 5.68 9.70
CA ASN A 15 -4.96 5.98 11.14
C ASN A 15 -6.37 6.22 11.70
N ASP A 16 -7.36 5.48 11.18
CA ASP A 16 -8.77 5.56 11.61
C ASP A 16 -9.15 4.48 12.64
N GLY A 17 -8.21 3.61 13.01
CA GLY A 17 -8.38 2.51 13.95
C GLY A 17 -8.97 1.25 13.32
N LYS A 18 -9.16 1.19 12.01
CA LYS A 18 -9.70 0.04 11.28
C LYS A 18 -8.60 -0.61 10.43
N SER A 19 -8.83 -1.87 10.04
CA SER A 19 -7.87 -2.60 9.21
C SER A 19 -8.08 -2.29 7.73
N ASP A 20 -7.08 -1.72 7.10
CA ASP A 20 -6.95 -1.52 5.66
C ASP A 20 -6.06 -2.62 5.04
N ILE A 21 -6.04 -2.68 3.70
CA ILE A 21 -5.19 -3.60 2.94
C ILE A 21 -4.42 -2.83 1.88
N ALA A 22 -3.09 -2.91 1.90
CA ALA A 22 -2.25 -2.51 0.77
C ALA A 22 -1.85 -3.75 -0.04
N PHE A 23 -1.80 -3.65 -1.36
CA PHE A 23 -1.48 -4.77 -2.24
C PHE A 23 -0.64 -4.36 -3.45
N ALA A 24 0.32 -5.21 -3.80
CA ALA A 24 1.20 -5.00 -4.95
C ALA A 24 0.51 -5.49 -6.22
N ARG A 25 0.42 -4.61 -7.23
CA ARG A 25 -0.14 -4.94 -8.54
C ARG A 25 1.01 -5.14 -9.52
N SER A 26 1.45 -6.39 -9.60
CA SER A 26 2.51 -6.78 -10.54
C SER A 26 2.07 -6.50 -11.97
N TRP A 27 3.02 -6.16 -12.85
CA TRP A 27 2.79 -5.73 -14.24
C TRP A 27 2.09 -4.39 -14.43
N MET A 28 1.41 -3.89 -13.39
CA MET A 28 0.83 -2.55 -13.37
C MET A 28 1.75 -1.51 -12.73
N TYR A 29 2.87 -1.97 -12.16
CA TYR A 29 3.93 -1.15 -11.56
C TYR A 29 3.37 -0.16 -10.54
N ASN A 30 2.40 -0.59 -9.72
CA ASN A 30 1.79 0.26 -8.70
C ASN A 30 1.30 -0.53 -7.46
N ILE A 31 0.99 0.21 -6.40
CA ILE A 31 0.38 -0.29 -5.18
C ILE A 31 -1.08 0.17 -5.13
N GLY A 32 -1.99 -0.78 -4.88
CA GLY A 32 -3.38 -0.49 -4.55
C GLY A 32 -3.59 -0.53 -3.04
N MET A 33 -4.64 0.14 -2.58
CA MET A 33 -5.08 0.13 -1.19
C MET A 33 -6.60 0.03 -1.10
N LEU A 34 -7.09 -0.80 -0.18
CA LEU A 34 -8.50 -0.97 0.17
C LEU A 34 -8.70 -0.43 1.58
N ILE A 35 -9.59 0.54 1.74
CA ILE A 35 -9.88 1.17 3.03
C ILE A 35 -10.98 0.41 3.75
N GLY A 36 -10.69 -0.06 4.96
CA GLY A 36 -11.58 -0.88 5.74
C GLY A 36 -12.70 -0.07 6.37
N THR A 37 -13.94 -0.52 6.21
CA THR A 37 -15.08 0.14 6.87
C THR A 37 -15.27 -0.30 8.33
N GLY A 38 -14.42 -1.22 8.83
CA GLY A 38 -14.53 -1.82 10.16
C GLY A 38 -15.63 -2.90 10.30
N SER A 39 -16.51 -3.02 9.30
CA SER A 39 -17.56 -4.05 9.24
C SER A 39 -17.16 -5.30 8.44
N GLY A 40 -15.89 -5.42 8.07
CA GLY A 40 -15.40 -6.44 7.13
C GLY A 40 -15.67 -6.13 5.66
N SER A 41 -16.14 -4.91 5.35
CA SER A 41 -16.25 -4.38 4.00
C SER A 41 -15.12 -3.40 3.71
N PHE A 42 -14.90 -3.11 2.42
CA PHE A 42 -13.88 -2.16 1.96
C PHE A 42 -14.50 -1.15 0.99
N LEU A 43 -13.96 0.07 0.99
CA LEU A 43 -14.27 1.08 -0.02
C LEU A 43 -13.68 0.69 -1.39
N GLU A 44 -14.02 1.46 -2.41
CA GLU A 44 -13.37 1.35 -3.72
C GLU A 44 -11.86 1.55 -3.57
N PRO A 45 -11.03 0.72 -4.22
CA PRO A 45 -9.60 0.77 -4.03
C PRO A 45 -9.00 2.04 -4.60
N ILE A 46 -8.07 2.59 -3.83
CA ILE A 46 -7.23 3.72 -4.21
C ILE A 46 -5.96 3.15 -4.83
N VAL A 47 -5.49 3.74 -5.92
CA VAL A 47 -4.27 3.32 -6.60
C VAL A 47 -3.27 4.45 -6.52
N PHE A 48 -2.13 4.18 -5.90
CA PHE A 48 -1.05 5.16 -5.81
C PHE A 48 -0.13 4.96 -7.02
N PRO A 49 0.15 6.02 -7.80
CA PRO A 49 1.24 5.95 -8.75
C PRO A 49 2.52 5.68 -7.95
N ALA A 50 3.15 4.55 -8.24
CA ALA A 50 4.47 4.28 -7.74
C ALA A 50 5.44 5.30 -8.35
N ASP A 51 6.10 6.09 -7.51
CA ASP A 51 7.30 6.80 -7.96
C ASP A 51 8.47 5.83 -8.26
N TYR A 52 8.31 4.55 -7.89
CA TYR A 52 9.20 3.47 -8.27
C TYR A 52 8.78 2.86 -9.63
N LYS A 53 9.74 2.66 -10.54
CA LYS A 53 9.49 2.29 -11.95
C LYS A 53 9.62 0.79 -12.23
N GLY A 54 9.39 -0.07 -11.25
CA GLY A 54 9.59 -1.51 -11.43
C GLY A 54 8.45 -2.36 -10.89
N ASN A 55 8.61 -3.67 -11.03
CA ASN A 55 7.59 -4.67 -10.77
C ASN A 55 7.57 -5.08 -9.29
N PRO A 56 6.57 -4.63 -8.50
CA PRO A 56 6.50 -4.97 -7.08
C PRO A 56 6.12 -6.45 -6.92
N VAL A 57 7.00 -7.23 -6.30
CA VAL A 57 6.76 -8.65 -6.04
C VAL A 57 6.46 -8.94 -4.57
N LEU A 58 7.01 -8.13 -3.67
CA LEU A 58 6.82 -8.26 -2.22
C LEU A 58 6.69 -6.89 -1.58
N ILE A 59 5.88 -6.81 -0.52
CA ILE A 59 5.66 -5.59 0.27
C ILE A 59 5.60 -5.95 1.76
N ALA A 60 6.05 -5.02 2.59
CA ALA A 60 5.90 -5.04 4.05
C ALA A 60 5.54 -3.62 4.52
N SER A 61 4.99 -3.49 5.73
CA SER A 61 4.62 -2.19 6.30
C SER A 61 5.18 -2.01 7.71
N GLN A 62 5.59 -0.78 8.00
CA GLN A 62 6.08 -0.32 9.30
C GLN A 62 6.15 1.20 9.27
N ASP A 63 5.99 1.85 10.42
CA ASP A 63 6.35 3.27 10.57
C ASP A 63 7.89 3.39 10.57
N PHE A 64 8.49 3.81 9.45
CA PHE A 64 9.95 3.88 9.30
C PHE A 64 10.52 5.26 9.65
N ASN A 65 9.71 6.32 9.58
CA ASN A 65 10.12 7.68 9.91
C ASN A 65 9.69 8.13 11.32
N ASN A 66 8.97 7.28 12.07
CA ASN A 66 8.38 7.54 13.38
C ASN A 66 7.38 8.71 13.39
N ASP A 67 6.60 8.88 12.31
CA ASP A 67 5.56 9.91 12.24
C ASP A 67 4.18 9.42 12.71
N GLY A 68 4.08 8.14 13.09
CA GLY A 68 2.87 7.51 13.58
C GLY A 68 2.01 6.89 12.47
N LYS A 69 2.46 6.89 11.21
CA LYS A 69 1.76 6.27 10.08
C LYS A 69 2.54 5.10 9.55
N LEU A 70 1.81 4.07 9.08
CA LEU A 70 2.45 2.95 8.42
C LEU A 70 2.93 3.36 7.03
N ASP A 71 4.24 3.23 6.81
CA ASP A 71 4.88 3.30 5.50
C ASP A 71 4.89 1.90 4.85
N ILE A 72 5.22 1.83 3.56
CA ILE A 72 5.31 0.57 2.80
C ILE A 72 6.70 0.40 2.22
N ILE A 73 7.38 -0.70 2.52
CA ILE A 73 8.59 -1.13 1.80
C ILE A 73 8.18 -2.04 0.64
N VAL A 74 8.83 -1.86 -0.51
CA VAL A 74 8.57 -2.59 -1.74
C VAL A 74 9.86 -3.24 -2.22
N ILE A 75 9.79 -4.53 -2.53
CA ILE A 75 10.85 -5.26 -3.23
C ILE A 75 10.46 -5.36 -4.70
N ASP A 76 11.39 -4.93 -5.54
CA ASP A 76 11.25 -4.84 -6.97
C ASP A 76 12.10 -5.89 -7.69
N ASP A 77 11.46 -6.74 -8.50
CA ASP A 77 12.15 -7.82 -9.22
C ASP A 77 12.82 -7.32 -10.51
N ASP A 78 12.20 -6.36 -11.21
CA ASP A 78 12.72 -5.85 -12.49
C ASP A 78 14.00 -5.02 -12.28
N LEU A 79 14.03 -4.20 -11.24
CA LEU A 79 15.12 -3.29 -10.93
C LEU A 79 16.12 -3.86 -9.93
N ASN A 80 15.87 -5.07 -9.38
CA ASN A 80 16.65 -5.67 -8.28
C ASN A 80 16.89 -4.68 -7.13
N SER A 81 15.84 -3.97 -6.74
CA SER A 81 15.93 -2.83 -5.82
C SER A 81 14.90 -2.90 -4.70
N ILE A 82 15.15 -2.12 -3.66
CA ILE A 82 14.22 -1.93 -2.54
C ILE A 82 13.85 -0.45 -2.51
N GLY A 83 12.55 -0.17 -2.51
CA GLY A 83 11.99 1.17 -2.36
C GLY A 83 11.15 1.29 -1.10
N ILE A 84 10.98 2.52 -0.60
CA ILE A 84 10.04 2.83 0.48
C ILE A 84 9.05 3.88 -0.05
N ILE A 85 7.77 3.61 0.14
CA ILE A 85 6.67 4.56 -0.07
C ILE A 85 6.33 5.16 1.29
N MET A 86 6.65 6.44 1.44
CA MET A 86 6.36 7.18 2.67
C MET A 86 4.87 7.56 2.71
N ASN A 87 4.22 7.30 3.84
CA ASN A 87 2.83 7.70 4.05
C ASN A 87 2.75 9.15 4.54
N THR A 88 2.93 10.10 3.63
CA THR A 88 3.05 11.52 4.02
C THR A 88 1.72 12.28 4.11
N CYS A 89 0.59 11.67 3.75
CA CYS A 89 -0.72 12.34 3.75
C CYS A 89 -1.52 12.03 5.02
N ASP A 90 -1.92 13.04 5.79
CA ASP A 90 -2.94 12.91 6.85
C ASP A 90 -4.38 12.85 6.32
N CYS A 91 -4.61 13.22 5.06
CA CYS A 91 -5.95 13.57 4.57
C CYS A 91 -6.30 13.07 3.17
N CYS A 92 -5.44 12.28 2.54
CA CYS A 92 -5.65 11.78 1.17
C CYS A 92 -6.38 10.42 1.14
N ILE A 93 -6.65 9.85 2.33
CA ILE A 93 -7.22 8.51 2.54
C ILE A 93 -8.37 8.60 3.56
N SER A 94 -9.23 9.60 3.43
CA SER A 94 -10.44 9.71 4.26
C SER A 94 -11.63 9.03 3.56
N ASP A 95 -12.47 8.35 4.35
CA ASP A 95 -13.76 7.73 3.99
C ASP A 95 -14.62 8.56 2.99
#